data_AF-W9DZ09-F1
#
_entry.id   AF-W9DZ09-F1
#
_cell.length_a   1.000
_cell.length_b   1.000
_cell.length_c   1.000
_cell.angle_alpha   90.00
_cell.angle_beta   90.00
_cell.angle_gamma   90.00
#
_symmetry.space_group_name_H-M   'P 1'
#
loop_
_entity.id
_entity.type
_entity.pdbx_description
1 polymer ?
#
loop_
_entity_poly.entity_id
_entity_poly.type
_entity_poly.pdbx_seq_one_letter_code
_entity_poly.pdbx_strand_id
1 'polypeptide(L)'
;MNEVSVTAHLERIGLPHPDRPDLDYLRRLHSRHLHAVPFENLSIHLGEDVPLNEDALFDKIVTRRRGGYCYELNGLLAALLRALGYQVSLLAVRVHGDNGFSPPFDHLALRVDLDEPWLVDVGFGRHSEFPLRLDYRDEQKDPGGVFRIEATPDGDLDVYRDGTPAYRIEQRPRELADFTIAHGFQRFSPTSHFTRSPFCTILTDDGMITLAGRKLITTTQDGVRTEETLEDDAQVLAAYRTHFGLTLARVPDHSQDV
;
A
#
# COMPACT_ATOMS: atom_id res chain seq x y z
N MET A 1 -13.51 -12.92 5.30
CA MET A 1 -13.66 -13.14 3.84
C MET A 1 -14.16 -14.56 3.59
N ASN A 2 -15.20 -14.76 2.77
CA ASN A 2 -15.69 -16.09 2.38
C ASN A 2 -14.96 -16.61 1.12
N GLU A 3 -15.20 -17.87 0.75
CA GLU A 3 -14.50 -18.52 -0.39
C GLU A 3 -14.72 -17.80 -1.73
N VAL A 4 -15.93 -17.32 -2.01
CA VAL A 4 -16.24 -16.55 -3.24
C VAL A 4 -15.43 -15.26 -3.28
N SER A 5 -15.37 -14.53 -2.17
CA SER A 5 -14.58 -13.30 -2.06
C SER A 5 -13.08 -13.59 -2.16
N VAL A 6 -12.58 -14.69 -1.61
CA VAL A 6 -11.19 -15.12 -1.77
C VAL A 6 -10.87 -15.34 -3.25
N THR A 7 -11.69 -16.12 -3.97
CA THR A 7 -11.49 -16.37 -5.41
C THR A 7 -11.46 -15.08 -6.21
N ALA A 8 -12.43 -14.19 -6.02
CA ALA A 8 -12.48 -12.91 -6.73
C ALA A 8 -11.29 -12.00 -6.42
N HIS A 9 -10.78 -11.99 -5.18
CA HIS A 9 -9.59 -11.21 -4.84
C HIS A 9 -8.34 -11.81 -5.49
N LEU A 10 -8.18 -13.13 -5.49
CA LEU A 10 -7.07 -13.80 -6.18
C LEU A 10 -7.11 -13.55 -7.69
N GLU A 11 -8.29 -13.57 -8.31
CA GLU A 11 -8.48 -13.17 -9.71
C GLU A 11 -8.09 -11.71 -9.96
N ARG A 12 -8.44 -10.80 -9.04
CA ARG A 12 -8.08 -9.37 -9.12
C ARG A 12 -6.57 -9.15 -9.21
N ILE A 13 -5.77 -10.00 -8.56
CA ILE A 13 -4.31 -9.94 -8.56
C ILE A 13 -3.66 -10.99 -9.47
N GLY A 14 -4.44 -11.76 -10.23
CA GLY A 14 -3.94 -12.72 -11.21
C GLY A 14 -3.24 -13.95 -10.61
N LEU A 15 -3.72 -14.43 -9.46
CA LEU A 15 -3.22 -15.64 -8.82
C LEU A 15 -4.30 -16.74 -8.74
N PRO A 16 -3.91 -18.03 -8.86
CA PRO A 16 -4.80 -19.13 -8.51
C PRO A 16 -4.86 -19.32 -6.99
N HIS A 17 -5.85 -20.09 -6.52
CA HIS A 17 -5.88 -20.54 -5.14
C HIS A 17 -4.62 -21.36 -4.79
N PRO A 18 -4.00 -21.15 -3.61
CA PRO A 18 -2.86 -21.97 -3.19
C PRO A 18 -3.31 -23.38 -2.79
N ASP A 19 -2.41 -24.36 -2.96
CA ASP A 19 -2.55 -25.66 -2.29
C ASP A 19 -2.28 -25.55 -0.78
N ARG A 20 -1.39 -24.63 -0.38
CA ARG A 20 -1.05 -24.32 1.02
C ARG A 20 -0.54 -22.88 1.20
N PRO A 21 -0.72 -22.27 2.39
CA PRO A 21 -0.22 -20.92 2.69
C PRO A 21 1.26 -20.95 3.10
N ASP A 22 2.17 -21.10 2.14
CA ASP A 22 3.63 -21.08 2.38
C ASP A 22 4.31 -19.77 1.95
N LEU A 23 5.62 -19.65 2.26
CA LEU A 23 6.39 -18.45 1.94
C LEU A 23 6.47 -18.17 0.43
N ASP A 24 6.55 -19.20 -0.42
CA ASP A 24 6.58 -19.00 -1.89
C ASP A 24 5.30 -18.29 -2.35
N TYR A 25 4.15 -18.79 -1.88
CA TYR A 25 2.87 -18.19 -2.21
C TYR A 25 2.74 -16.78 -1.62
N LEU A 26 3.19 -16.53 -0.38
CA LEU A 26 3.19 -15.20 0.23
C LEU A 26 4.01 -14.19 -0.59
N ARG A 27 5.20 -14.59 -1.06
CA ARG A 27 6.08 -13.75 -1.91
C ARG A 27 5.40 -13.39 -3.23
N ARG A 28 4.80 -14.37 -3.90
CA ARG A 28 4.04 -14.17 -5.15
C ARG A 28 2.84 -13.26 -4.94
N LEU A 29 2.08 -13.49 -3.87
CA LEU A 29 0.89 -12.70 -3.52
C LEU A 29 1.25 -11.25 -3.25
N HIS A 30 2.32 -10.98 -2.49
CA HIS A 30 2.81 -9.64 -2.22
C HIS A 30 3.17 -8.88 -3.50
N SER A 31 4.07 -9.45 -4.33
CA SER A 31 4.49 -8.84 -5.60
C SER A 31 3.28 -8.63 -6.54
N ARG A 32 2.43 -9.66 -6.72
CA ARG A 32 1.25 -9.55 -7.59
C ARG A 32 0.26 -8.49 -7.14
N HIS A 33 0.07 -8.31 -5.84
CA HIS A 33 -0.78 -7.24 -5.34
C HIS A 33 -0.20 -5.86 -5.68
N LEU A 34 1.11 -5.65 -5.49
CA LEU A 34 1.79 -4.38 -5.85
C LEU A 34 1.70 -4.03 -7.34
N HIS A 35 1.73 -5.04 -8.22
CA HIS A 35 1.60 -4.86 -9.68
C HIS A 35 0.15 -4.73 -10.16
N ALA A 36 -0.82 -5.20 -9.38
CA ALA A 36 -2.22 -5.23 -9.80
C ALA A 36 -3.08 -4.13 -9.17
N VAL A 37 -2.83 -3.75 -7.92
CA VAL A 37 -3.69 -2.86 -7.14
C VAL A 37 -2.95 -1.55 -6.85
N PRO A 38 -3.43 -0.40 -7.37
CA PRO A 38 -2.70 0.85 -7.20
C PRO A 38 -2.79 1.38 -5.78
N PHE A 39 -1.71 2.04 -5.34
CA PHE A 39 -1.70 2.89 -4.16
C PHE A 39 -2.21 4.28 -4.52
N GLU A 40 -3.36 4.68 -3.97
CA GLU A 40 -4.08 5.87 -4.42
C GLU A 40 -4.91 6.52 -3.30
N ASN A 41 -5.22 7.81 -3.47
CA ASN A 41 -6.06 8.59 -2.54
C ASN A 41 -7.28 9.22 -3.23
N LEU A 42 -7.70 8.71 -4.40
CA LEU A 42 -8.65 9.42 -5.27
C LEU A 42 -10.05 9.51 -4.65
N SER A 43 -10.44 8.57 -3.79
CA SER A 43 -11.72 8.65 -3.08
C SER A 43 -11.84 9.91 -2.24
N ILE A 44 -10.74 10.38 -1.63
CA ILE A 44 -10.70 11.66 -0.92
C ILE A 44 -11.04 12.78 -1.92
N HIS A 45 -10.32 12.85 -3.04
CA HIS A 45 -10.48 13.91 -4.06
C HIS A 45 -11.75 13.83 -4.89
N LEU A 46 -12.48 12.73 -4.81
CA LEU A 46 -13.80 12.55 -5.41
C LEU A 46 -14.94 12.85 -4.43
N GLY A 47 -14.64 13.15 -3.17
CA GLY A 47 -15.64 13.34 -2.10
C GLY A 47 -16.34 12.05 -1.69
N GLU A 48 -15.71 10.90 -1.94
CA GLU A 48 -16.22 9.58 -1.57
C GLU A 48 -15.87 9.26 -0.11
N ASP A 49 -16.71 8.45 0.54
CA ASP A 49 -16.36 7.90 1.84
C ASP A 49 -15.24 6.83 1.70
N VAL A 50 -14.47 6.65 2.77
CA VAL A 50 -13.37 5.67 2.84
C VAL A 50 -13.58 4.81 4.10
N PRO A 51 -14.59 3.94 4.12
CA PRO A 51 -14.83 3.05 5.25
C PRO A 51 -13.76 1.96 5.36
N LEU A 52 -13.43 1.54 6.58
CA LEU A 52 -12.44 0.49 6.85
C LEU A 52 -13.07 -0.87 7.19
N ASN A 53 -14.34 -1.12 6.85
CA ASN A 53 -14.94 -2.43 7.04
C ASN A 53 -14.67 -3.34 5.83
N GLU A 54 -14.59 -4.65 6.08
CA GLU A 54 -14.16 -5.65 5.08
C GLU A 54 -15.00 -5.61 3.79
N ASP A 55 -16.33 -5.54 3.90
CA ASP A 55 -17.24 -5.56 2.74
C ASP A 55 -17.02 -4.35 1.83
N ALA A 56 -16.86 -3.17 2.40
CA ALA A 56 -16.65 -1.95 1.63
C ALA A 56 -15.26 -1.90 0.99
N LEU A 57 -14.23 -2.39 1.70
CA LEU A 57 -12.88 -2.54 1.15
C LEU A 57 -12.87 -3.53 -0.03
N PHE A 58 -13.55 -4.67 0.14
CA PHE A 58 -13.69 -5.69 -0.90
C PHE A 58 -14.41 -5.13 -2.14
N ASP A 59 -15.56 -4.48 -1.96
CA ASP A 59 -16.27 -3.84 -3.07
C ASP A 59 -15.38 -2.84 -3.82
N LYS A 60 -14.68 -1.97 -3.09
CA LYS A 60 -13.81 -0.96 -3.68
C LYS A 60 -12.67 -1.58 -4.50
N ILE A 61 -11.85 -2.40 -3.85
CA ILE A 61 -10.56 -2.85 -4.39
C ILE A 61 -10.74 -4.00 -5.39
N VAL A 62 -11.65 -4.92 -5.10
CA VAL A 62 -11.85 -6.15 -5.89
C VAL A 62 -12.93 -5.93 -6.94
N THR A 63 -14.15 -5.60 -6.53
CA THR A 63 -15.31 -5.51 -7.43
C THR A 63 -15.22 -4.31 -8.37
N ARG A 64 -14.95 -3.12 -7.84
CA ARG A 64 -14.78 -1.88 -8.63
C ARG A 64 -13.36 -1.68 -9.16
N ARG A 65 -12.45 -2.62 -8.87
CA ARG A 65 -11.04 -2.63 -9.29
C ARG A 65 -10.26 -1.35 -8.97
N ARG A 66 -10.67 -0.60 -7.93
CA ARG A 66 -9.96 0.59 -7.44
C ARG A 66 -8.71 0.18 -6.65
N GLY A 67 -7.96 1.18 -6.20
CA GLY A 67 -6.89 1.03 -5.21
C GLY A 67 -7.32 1.46 -3.81
N GLY A 68 -6.35 1.91 -3.04
CA GLY A 68 -6.54 2.60 -1.77
C GLY A 68 -5.20 3.01 -1.18
N TYR A 69 -5.21 3.53 0.04
CA TYR A 69 -3.99 3.74 0.82
C TYR A 69 -3.77 2.66 1.89
N CYS A 70 -2.77 2.83 2.75
CA CYS A 70 -2.26 1.78 3.62
C CYS A 70 -3.32 1.04 4.44
N TYR A 71 -4.27 1.75 5.06
CA TYR A 71 -5.33 1.14 5.87
C TYR A 71 -6.27 0.26 5.05
N GLU A 72 -6.58 0.68 3.82
CA GLU A 72 -7.46 -0.05 2.91
C GLU A 72 -6.76 -1.27 2.33
N LEU A 73 -5.54 -1.07 1.81
CA LEU A 73 -4.78 -2.11 1.13
C LEU A 73 -4.31 -3.20 2.10
N ASN A 74 -3.63 -2.82 3.18
CA ASN A 74 -3.15 -3.80 4.16
C ASN A 74 -4.29 -4.36 5.02
N GLY A 75 -5.37 -3.59 5.23
CA GLY A 75 -6.58 -4.09 5.90
C GLY A 75 -7.25 -5.22 5.11
N LEU A 76 -7.48 -5.02 3.81
CA LEU A 76 -8.07 -6.05 2.95
C LEU A 76 -7.11 -7.23 2.73
N LEU A 77 -5.81 -6.96 2.56
CA LEU A 77 -4.79 -8.00 2.44
C LEU A 77 -4.76 -8.91 3.68
N ALA A 78 -4.85 -8.35 4.89
CA ALA A 78 -4.91 -9.13 6.11
C ALA A 78 -6.13 -10.06 6.14
N ALA A 79 -7.29 -9.61 5.67
CA ALA A 79 -8.49 -10.43 5.58
C ALA A 79 -8.32 -11.59 4.57
N LEU A 80 -7.72 -11.33 3.41
CA LEU A 80 -7.38 -12.36 2.43
C LEU A 80 -6.40 -13.39 3.00
N LEU A 81 -5.27 -12.94 3.56
CA LEU A 81 -4.24 -13.81 4.10
C LEU A 81 -4.78 -14.71 5.23
N ARG A 82 -5.61 -14.17 6.13
CA ARG A 82 -6.28 -14.97 7.17
C ARG A 82 -7.21 -16.02 6.58
N ALA A 83 -7.98 -15.67 5.55
CA ALA A 83 -8.87 -16.62 4.87
C ALA A 83 -8.11 -17.73 4.14
N LEU A 84 -6.89 -17.45 3.69
CA LEU A 84 -5.96 -18.45 3.12
C LEU A 84 -5.24 -19.30 4.17
N GLY A 85 -5.42 -19.00 5.47
CA GLY A 85 -4.85 -19.77 6.58
C GLY A 85 -3.54 -19.23 7.16
N TYR A 86 -3.09 -18.04 6.76
CA TYR A 86 -1.93 -17.40 7.38
C TYR A 86 -2.26 -16.85 8.77
N GLN A 87 -1.27 -16.86 9.67
CA GLN A 87 -1.33 -16.12 10.94
C GLN A 87 -0.88 -14.68 10.71
N VAL A 88 -1.78 -13.72 10.91
CA VAL A 88 -1.55 -12.31 10.54
C VAL A 88 -1.84 -11.35 11.69
N SER A 89 -0.85 -10.52 12.02
CA SER A 89 -0.97 -9.39 12.94
C SER A 89 -0.89 -8.07 12.18
N LEU A 90 -1.75 -7.10 12.51
CA LEU A 90 -1.61 -5.72 12.01
C LEU A 90 -0.64 -4.98 12.93
N LEU A 91 0.24 -4.18 12.35
CA LEU A 91 1.26 -3.42 13.07
C LEU A 91 1.13 -1.92 12.78
N ALA A 92 1.27 -1.10 13.83
CA ALA A 92 1.35 0.34 13.68
C ALA A 92 2.78 0.72 13.27
N VAL A 93 2.88 1.54 12.22
CA VAL A 93 4.16 1.98 11.66
C VAL A 93 4.21 3.49 11.65
N ARG A 94 5.38 4.02 12.06
CA ARG A 94 5.75 5.41 11.91
C ARG A 94 6.66 5.52 10.69
N VAL A 95 6.35 6.45 9.81
CA VAL A 95 7.06 6.68 8.56
C VAL A 95 8.14 7.73 8.78
N HIS A 96 9.36 7.49 8.33
CA HIS A 96 10.41 8.48 8.38
C HIS A 96 10.29 9.46 7.20
N GLY A 97 10.13 10.74 7.49
CA GLY A 97 10.15 11.83 6.51
C GLY A 97 11.14 12.93 6.89
N ASP A 98 11.00 14.10 6.27
CA ASP A 98 11.93 15.24 6.45
C ASP A 98 12.04 15.71 7.91
N ASN A 99 10.97 15.55 8.70
CA ASN A 99 10.91 15.95 10.11
C ASN A 99 11.09 14.76 11.06
N GLY A 100 11.68 13.66 10.60
CA GLY A 100 11.84 12.41 11.34
C GLY A 100 10.60 11.51 11.26
N PHE A 101 10.42 10.66 12.27
CA PHE A 101 9.31 9.70 12.31
C PHE A 101 7.96 10.36 12.58
N SER A 102 6.98 10.07 11.72
CA SER A 102 5.59 10.50 11.84
C SER A 102 4.93 10.04 13.15
N PRO A 103 3.75 10.57 13.54
CA PRO A 103 3.04 10.13 14.73
C PRO A 103 2.68 8.62 14.71
N PRO A 104 2.37 8.00 15.85
CA PRO A 104 1.87 6.63 15.89
C PRO A 104 0.62 6.45 15.01
N PHE A 105 0.43 5.23 14.48
CA PHE A 105 -0.69 4.83 13.60
C PHE A 105 -0.76 5.53 12.23
N ASP A 106 0.26 6.31 11.85
CA ASP A 106 0.32 7.00 10.55
C ASP A 106 0.34 6.03 9.37
N HIS A 107 0.91 4.83 9.55
CA HIS A 107 0.92 3.76 8.57
C HIS A 107 0.53 2.41 9.18
N LEU A 108 -0.10 1.56 8.39
CA LEU A 108 -0.44 0.18 8.73
C LEU A 108 0.42 -0.76 7.89
N ALA A 109 1.10 -1.71 8.52
CA ALA A 109 1.74 -2.85 7.85
C ALA A 109 1.32 -4.17 8.52
N LEU A 110 1.70 -5.31 7.94
CA LEU A 110 1.35 -6.63 8.44
C LEU A 110 2.58 -7.40 8.88
N ARG A 111 2.42 -8.21 9.93
CA ARG A 111 3.31 -9.33 10.24
C ARG A 111 2.61 -10.63 9.92
N VAL A 112 3.29 -11.50 9.20
CA VAL A 112 2.86 -12.86 8.92
C VAL A 112 3.81 -13.83 9.60
N ASP A 113 3.28 -14.68 10.48
CA ASP A 113 4.05 -15.70 11.19
C ASP A 113 3.98 -17.03 10.43
N LEU A 114 5.14 -17.47 9.92
CA LEU A 114 5.39 -18.80 9.36
C LEU A 114 6.43 -19.50 10.24
N ASP A 115 7.41 -20.21 9.66
CA ASP A 115 8.60 -20.67 10.40
C ASP A 115 9.39 -19.48 10.99
N GLU A 116 9.35 -18.33 10.30
CA GLU A 116 9.91 -17.05 10.74
C GLU A 116 8.86 -15.93 10.60
N PRO A 117 9.04 -14.78 11.29
CA PRO A 117 8.16 -13.63 11.13
C PRO A 117 8.52 -12.79 9.90
N TRP A 118 7.52 -12.42 9.10
CA TRP A 118 7.68 -11.65 7.87
C TRP A 118 6.90 -10.33 7.91
N LEU A 119 7.56 -9.24 7.55
CA LEU A 119 6.94 -7.95 7.25
C LEU A 119 6.32 -8.01 5.86
N VAL A 120 5.04 -7.69 5.79
CA VAL A 120 4.22 -7.68 4.58
C VAL A 120 3.56 -6.31 4.49
N ASP A 121 3.78 -5.61 3.38
CA ASP A 121 3.26 -4.26 3.20
C ASP A 121 3.08 -3.92 1.72
N VAL A 122 1.81 -3.83 1.30
CA VAL A 122 1.42 -3.45 -0.06
C VAL A 122 0.86 -2.02 -0.12
N GLY A 123 0.99 -1.27 0.97
CA GLY A 123 0.25 -0.03 1.24
C GLY A 123 1.09 1.24 1.33
N PHE A 124 2.39 1.18 1.09
CA PHE A 124 3.31 2.32 1.26
C PHE A 124 3.69 3.04 -0.04
N GLY A 125 3.28 2.52 -1.19
CA GLY A 125 3.78 2.96 -2.50
C GLY A 125 5.12 2.30 -2.82
N ARG A 126 6.21 3.07 -2.88
CA ARG A 126 7.54 2.54 -3.24
C ARG A 126 8.25 1.93 -2.02
N HIS A 127 8.12 0.62 -1.80
CA HIS A 127 8.80 -0.12 -0.72
C HIS A 127 9.48 -1.40 -1.25
N SER A 128 9.56 -2.46 -0.44
CA SER A 128 9.99 -3.78 -0.87
C SER A 128 8.95 -4.45 -1.76
N GLU A 129 9.39 -5.17 -2.80
CA GLU A 129 8.50 -5.95 -3.65
C GLU A 129 8.15 -7.31 -3.01
N PHE A 130 9.03 -7.83 -2.17
CA PHE A 130 8.82 -9.07 -1.43
C PHE A 130 8.72 -8.84 0.09
N PRO A 131 8.09 -9.77 0.83
CA PRO A 131 8.12 -9.75 2.29
C PRO A 131 9.54 -9.77 2.85
N LEU A 132 9.78 -9.01 3.90
CA LEU A 132 11.09 -8.92 4.58
C LEU A 132 11.07 -9.74 5.87
N ARG A 133 12.11 -10.51 6.14
CA ARG A 133 12.20 -11.32 7.37
C ARG A 133 12.51 -10.41 8.56
N LEU A 134 11.60 -10.35 9.54
CA LEU A 134 11.62 -9.39 10.66
C LEU A 134 12.71 -9.65 11.70
N ASP A 135 13.15 -10.89 11.86
CA ASP A 135 14.18 -11.30 12.84
C ASP A 135 15.59 -11.38 12.23
N TYR A 136 15.73 -11.15 10.92
CA TYR A 136 17.01 -11.07 10.25
C TYR A 136 17.65 -9.68 10.39
N ARG A 137 18.95 -9.63 10.68
CA ARG A 137 19.68 -8.38 10.97
C ARG A 137 20.69 -7.98 9.90
N ASP A 138 21.01 -8.88 8.98
CA ASP A 138 21.85 -8.55 7.81
C ASP A 138 21.00 -7.98 6.67
N GLU A 139 21.67 -7.60 5.59
CA GLU A 139 21.06 -7.02 4.40
C GLU A 139 20.13 -8.01 3.67
N GLN A 140 18.95 -7.52 3.29
CA GLN A 140 17.95 -8.20 2.47
C GLN A 140 17.85 -7.46 1.14
N LYS A 141 18.32 -8.09 0.07
CA LYS A 141 18.25 -7.51 -1.28
C LYS A 141 16.87 -7.73 -1.88
N ASP A 142 16.29 -6.67 -2.42
CA ASP A 142 14.97 -6.64 -3.04
C ASP A 142 15.00 -5.69 -4.25
N PRO A 143 14.15 -5.86 -5.27
CA PRO A 143 14.06 -4.90 -6.39
C PRO A 143 13.79 -3.46 -5.94
N GLY A 144 13.09 -3.29 -4.81
CA GLY A 144 12.86 -2.01 -4.15
C GLY A 144 14.07 -1.42 -3.44
N GLY A 145 15.18 -2.13 -3.28
CA GLY A 145 16.41 -1.66 -2.64
C GLY A 145 17.01 -2.67 -1.66
N VAL A 146 18.01 -2.24 -0.91
CA VAL A 146 18.64 -3.06 0.13
C VAL A 146 18.05 -2.70 1.49
N PHE A 147 17.40 -3.67 2.12
CA PHE A 147 16.72 -3.48 3.40
C PHE A 147 17.53 -4.06 4.56
N ARG A 148 17.47 -3.40 5.71
CA ARG A 148 18.05 -3.90 6.96
C ARG A 148 17.15 -3.54 8.13
N ILE A 149 16.97 -4.48 9.05
CA ILE A 149 16.07 -4.31 10.20
C ILE A 149 16.90 -4.32 11.48
N GLU A 150 16.68 -3.34 12.34
CA GLU A 150 17.33 -3.22 13.64
C GLU A 150 16.31 -3.16 14.76
N ALA A 151 16.66 -3.73 15.92
CA ALA A 151 15.86 -3.54 17.12
C ALA A 151 16.24 -2.22 17.80
N THR A 152 15.24 -1.44 18.20
CA THR A 152 15.45 -0.26 19.05
C THR A 152 15.58 -0.70 20.51
N PRO A 153 16.14 0.17 21.39
CA PRO A 153 16.22 -0.13 22.83
C PRO A 153 14.86 -0.40 23.49
N ASP A 154 13.77 0.16 22.94
CA ASP A 154 12.41 0.04 23.46
C ASP A 154 11.66 -1.19 22.91
N GLY A 155 12.31 -1.97 22.04
CA GLY A 155 11.75 -3.20 21.46
C GLY A 155 10.95 -2.99 20.17
N ASP A 156 10.90 -1.77 19.64
CA ASP A 156 10.42 -1.52 18.27
C ASP A 156 11.46 -1.99 17.23
N LEU A 157 11.07 -2.01 15.95
CA LEU A 157 11.98 -2.33 14.85
C LEU A 157 12.13 -1.15 13.89
N ASP A 158 13.36 -0.70 13.68
CA ASP A 158 13.68 0.27 12.63
C ASP A 158 14.00 -0.49 11.33
N VAL A 159 13.32 -0.11 10.25
CA VAL A 159 13.59 -0.61 8.90
C VAL A 159 14.35 0.45 8.14
N TYR A 160 15.53 0.09 7.67
CA TYR A 160 16.37 0.90 6.81
C TYR A 160 16.23 0.42 5.37
N ARG A 161 16.23 1.36 4.43
CA ARG A 161 16.30 1.13 2.99
C ARG A 161 17.48 1.92 2.45
N ASP A 162 18.40 1.24 1.79
CA ASP A 162 19.61 1.83 1.20
C ASP A 162 20.38 2.71 2.21
N GLY A 163 20.48 2.23 3.45
CA GLY A 163 21.14 2.92 4.56
C GLY A 163 20.34 4.04 5.23
N THR A 164 19.15 4.39 4.73
CA THR A 164 18.30 5.47 5.28
C THR A 164 17.12 4.88 6.06
N PRO A 165 16.74 5.42 7.23
CA PRO A 165 15.52 5.01 7.92
C PRO A 165 14.29 5.18 7.04
N ALA A 166 13.45 4.15 6.97
CA ALA A 166 12.16 4.17 6.29
C ALA A 166 11.02 4.05 7.30
N TYR A 167 11.04 3.02 8.15
CA TYR A 167 10.00 2.73 9.14
C TYR A 167 10.54 2.66 10.56
N ARG A 168 9.65 2.94 11.52
CA ARG A 168 9.68 2.37 12.85
C ARG A 168 8.40 1.58 13.09
N ILE A 169 8.54 0.30 13.40
CA ILE A 169 7.44 -0.64 13.59
C ILE A 169 7.25 -0.89 15.08
N GLU A 170 6.05 -0.60 15.57
CA GLU A 170 5.61 -1.08 16.88
C GLU A 170 5.19 -2.55 16.77
N GLN A 171 5.84 -3.44 17.51
CA GLN A 171 5.61 -4.89 17.40
C GLN A 171 4.30 -5.37 18.03
N ARG A 172 3.59 -4.51 18.77
CA ARG A 172 2.31 -4.85 19.41
C ARG A 172 1.23 -5.05 18.34
N PRO A 173 0.53 -6.21 18.33
CA PRO A 173 -0.60 -6.42 17.43
C PRO A 173 -1.70 -5.37 17.64
N ARG A 174 -2.24 -4.89 16.52
CA ARG A 174 -3.32 -3.91 16.44
C ARG A 174 -4.58 -4.50 15.80
N GLU A 175 -5.68 -3.79 15.99
CA GLU A 175 -6.90 -3.96 15.21
C GLU A 175 -7.06 -2.80 14.23
N LEU A 176 -7.76 -3.03 13.12
CA LEU A 176 -7.98 -1.98 12.13
C LEU A 176 -8.71 -0.76 12.72
N ALA A 177 -9.56 -0.99 13.73
CA ALA A 177 -10.26 0.06 14.47
C ALA A 177 -9.30 1.00 15.24
N ASP A 178 -8.12 0.55 15.66
CA ASP A 178 -7.11 1.38 16.36
C ASP A 178 -6.65 2.55 15.49
N PHE A 179 -6.72 2.40 14.16
CA PHE A 179 -6.27 3.40 13.19
C PHE A 179 -7.33 4.47 12.89
N THR A 180 -8.55 4.38 13.43
CA THR A 180 -9.68 5.25 13.04
C THR A 180 -9.38 6.74 13.24
N ILE A 181 -8.64 7.12 14.28
CA ILE A 181 -8.27 8.52 14.53
C ILE A 181 -7.24 9.02 13.50
N ALA A 182 -6.19 8.25 13.24
CA ALA A 182 -5.19 8.58 12.23
C ALA A 182 -5.81 8.60 10.82
N HIS A 183 -6.66 7.62 10.51
CA HIS A 183 -7.48 7.56 9.30
C HIS A 183 -8.34 8.81 9.13
N GLY A 184 -9.03 9.26 10.17
CA GLY A 184 -9.79 10.52 10.15
C GLY A 184 -8.91 11.73 9.84
N PHE A 185 -7.73 11.82 10.46
CA PHE A 185 -6.76 12.87 10.15
C PHE A 185 -6.31 12.82 8.68
N GLN A 186 -5.94 11.65 8.16
CA GLN A 186 -5.48 11.52 6.77
C GLN A 186 -6.55 11.89 5.74
N ARG A 187 -7.83 11.73 6.08
CA ARG A 187 -8.96 12.03 5.19
C ARG A 187 -9.41 13.48 5.21
N PHE A 188 -9.40 14.10 6.38
CA PHE A 188 -10.10 15.38 6.58
C PHE A 188 -9.17 16.53 6.93
N SER A 189 -7.96 16.26 7.44
CA SER A 189 -7.05 17.32 7.84
C SER A 189 -6.47 18.03 6.62
N PRO A 190 -6.51 19.38 6.54
CA PRO A 190 -5.84 20.12 5.48
C PRO A 190 -4.31 20.01 5.56
N THR A 191 -3.77 19.55 6.70
CA THR A 191 -2.33 19.36 6.87
C THR A 191 -1.87 17.96 6.47
N SER A 192 -2.78 16.99 6.27
CA SER A 192 -2.42 15.67 5.75
C SER A 192 -1.86 15.77 4.32
N HIS A 193 -0.87 14.94 3.99
CA HIS A 193 -0.39 14.83 2.61
C HIS A 193 -1.49 14.32 1.67
N PHE A 194 -2.38 13.43 2.15
CA PHE A 194 -3.39 12.78 1.32
C PHE A 194 -4.52 13.73 0.86
N THR A 195 -4.74 14.85 1.55
CA THR A 195 -5.76 15.84 1.18
C THR A 195 -5.26 16.93 0.25
N ARG A 196 -3.93 17.10 0.10
CA ARG A 196 -3.33 18.20 -0.66
C ARG A 196 -3.39 18.03 -2.18
N SER A 197 -3.24 16.80 -2.67
CA SER A 197 -3.22 16.52 -4.10
C SER A 197 -3.60 15.06 -4.38
N PRO A 198 -4.34 14.77 -5.45
CA PRO A 198 -4.62 13.41 -5.87
C PRO A 198 -3.35 12.76 -6.40
N PHE A 199 -3.15 11.49 -6.06
CA PHE A 199 -2.15 10.65 -6.66
C PHE A 199 -2.64 9.21 -6.84
N CYS A 200 -2.04 8.52 -7.78
CA CYS A 200 -2.21 7.09 -8.00
C CYS A 200 -0.88 6.51 -8.49
N THR A 201 -0.40 5.47 -7.81
CA THR A 201 0.89 4.84 -8.08
C THR A 201 0.71 3.34 -8.26
N ILE A 202 1.42 2.75 -9.23
CA ILE A 202 1.45 1.31 -9.46
C ILE A 202 2.87 0.87 -9.80
N LEU A 203 3.26 -0.30 -9.30
CA LEU A 203 4.49 -0.97 -9.72
C LEU A 203 4.29 -1.59 -11.10
N THR A 204 5.32 -1.57 -11.93
CA THR A 204 5.34 -2.22 -13.24
C THR A 204 6.59 -3.07 -13.38
N ASP A 205 6.63 -3.96 -14.36
CA ASP A 205 7.82 -4.78 -14.63
C ASP A 205 9.06 -3.92 -14.90
N ASP A 206 8.89 -2.71 -15.45
CA ASP A 206 9.99 -1.79 -15.80
C ASP A 206 10.26 -0.72 -14.72
N GLY A 207 9.50 -0.71 -13.62
CA GLY A 207 9.66 0.26 -12.54
C GLY A 207 8.33 0.66 -11.90
N MET A 208 7.97 1.93 -11.99
CA MET A 208 6.80 2.49 -11.31
C MET A 208 6.21 3.64 -12.10
N ILE A 209 4.88 3.69 -12.17
CA ILE A 209 4.13 4.80 -12.76
C ILE A 209 3.33 5.49 -11.66
N THR A 210 3.46 6.82 -11.59
CA THR A 210 2.68 7.67 -10.69
C THR A 210 1.99 8.76 -11.49
N LEU A 211 0.69 8.93 -11.30
CA LEU A 211 -0.03 10.13 -11.72
C LEU A 211 -0.30 10.98 -10.48
N ALA A 212 0.32 12.16 -10.41
CA ALA A 212 0.17 13.11 -9.30
C ALA A 212 -0.41 14.42 -9.82
N GLY A 213 -1.67 14.71 -9.50
CA GLY A 213 -2.44 15.75 -10.18
C GLY A 213 -2.49 15.50 -11.68
N ARG A 214 -1.84 16.37 -12.45
CA ARG A 214 -1.70 16.26 -13.92
C ARG A 214 -0.32 15.79 -14.37
N LYS A 215 0.57 15.44 -13.44
CA LYS A 215 1.92 14.99 -13.76
C LYS A 215 1.95 13.46 -13.84
N LEU A 216 2.19 12.93 -15.03
CA LEU A 216 2.51 11.53 -15.23
C LEU A 216 4.02 11.35 -15.03
N ILE A 217 4.38 10.49 -14.10
CA ILE A 217 5.75 10.27 -13.66
C ILE A 217 6.07 8.80 -13.90
N THR A 218 7.10 8.52 -14.69
CA THR A 218 7.64 7.16 -14.84
C THR A 218 9.00 7.10 -14.19
N THR A 219 9.17 6.15 -13.27
CA THR A 219 10.46 5.86 -12.62
C THR A 219 10.85 4.45 -13.00
N THR A 220 11.97 4.30 -13.68
CA THR A 220 12.52 3.00 -14.09
C THR A 220 13.18 2.29 -12.91
N GLN A 221 13.47 0.98 -13.05
CA GLN A 221 14.13 0.19 -12.00
C GLN A 221 15.49 0.76 -11.55
N ASP A 222 16.27 1.35 -12.46
CA ASP A 222 17.56 1.98 -12.15
C ASP A 222 17.42 3.40 -11.55
N GLY A 223 16.18 3.85 -11.34
CA GLY A 223 15.86 5.12 -10.70
C GLY A 223 15.77 6.30 -11.65
N VAL A 224 15.89 6.12 -12.97
CA VAL A 224 15.70 7.21 -13.93
C VAL A 224 14.24 7.64 -13.94
N ARG A 225 14.02 8.92 -13.64
CA ARG A 225 12.69 9.51 -13.49
C ARG A 225 12.39 10.48 -14.63
N THR A 226 11.25 10.29 -15.27
CA THR A 226 10.70 11.18 -16.32
C THR A 226 9.36 11.75 -15.86
N GLU A 227 9.08 13.00 -16.23
CA GLU A 227 7.80 13.66 -15.97
C GLU A 227 7.20 14.17 -17.28
N GLU A 228 5.89 13.96 -17.44
CA GLU A 228 5.06 14.55 -18.48
C GLU A 228 3.89 15.27 -17.80
N THR A 229 3.54 16.48 -18.27
CA THR A 229 2.35 17.19 -17.79
C THR A 229 1.21 17.01 -18.77
N LEU A 230 0.10 16.46 -18.29
CA LEU A 230 -1.12 16.24 -19.06
C LEU A 230 -1.92 17.56 -19.15
N GLU A 231 -2.21 17.97 -20.38
CA GLU A 231 -2.77 19.27 -20.73
C GLU A 231 -4.26 19.37 -20.37
N ASP A 232 -5.03 18.30 -20.55
CA ASP A 232 -6.49 18.31 -20.41
C ASP A 232 -7.05 17.10 -19.64
N ASP A 233 -8.32 17.21 -19.23
CA ASP A 233 -8.96 16.22 -18.36
C ASP A 233 -9.14 14.88 -19.09
N ALA A 234 -9.26 14.90 -20.41
CA ALA A 234 -9.38 13.70 -21.20
C ALA A 234 -8.07 12.89 -21.17
N GLN A 235 -6.92 13.56 -21.23
CA GLN A 235 -5.61 12.95 -21.07
C GLN A 235 -5.42 12.37 -19.65
N VAL A 236 -5.81 13.10 -18.60
CA VAL A 236 -5.76 12.61 -17.21
C VAL A 236 -6.61 11.36 -17.03
N LEU A 237 -7.86 11.37 -17.51
CA LEU A 237 -8.75 10.22 -17.44
C LEU A 237 -8.27 9.04 -18.30
N ALA A 238 -7.63 9.31 -19.44
CA ALA A 238 -7.00 8.28 -20.25
C ALA A 238 -5.81 7.65 -19.53
N ALA A 239 -4.97 8.44 -18.85
CA ALA A 239 -3.85 7.92 -18.06
C ALA A 239 -4.32 7.00 -16.92
N TYR A 240 -5.39 7.37 -16.20
CA TYR A 240 -6.01 6.50 -15.20
C TYR A 240 -6.43 5.13 -15.77
N ARG A 241 -7.06 5.12 -16.94
CA ARG A 241 -7.48 3.88 -17.62
C ARG A 241 -6.29 3.05 -18.09
N THR A 242 -5.35 3.68 -18.78
CA THR A 242 -4.23 3.00 -19.45
C THR A 242 -3.24 2.41 -18.44
N HIS A 243 -2.83 3.18 -17.44
CA HIS A 243 -1.73 2.79 -16.55
C HIS A 243 -2.20 2.08 -15.29
N PHE A 244 -3.43 2.36 -14.82
CA PHE A 244 -3.91 1.88 -13.52
C PHE A 244 -5.18 1.02 -13.65
N GLY A 245 -5.73 0.87 -14.86
CA GLY A 245 -6.98 0.14 -15.09
C GLY A 245 -8.21 0.82 -14.45
N LEU A 246 -8.12 2.11 -14.13
CA LEU A 246 -9.17 2.84 -13.42
C LEU A 246 -10.04 3.63 -14.39
N THR A 247 -11.34 3.33 -14.41
CA THR A 247 -12.33 4.14 -15.14
C THR A 247 -13.01 5.11 -14.18
N LEU A 248 -12.75 6.41 -14.37
CA LEU A 248 -13.31 7.49 -13.55
C LEU A 248 -14.27 8.33 -14.39
N ALA A 249 -15.36 8.78 -13.77
CA ALA A 249 -16.35 9.64 -14.44
C ALA A 249 -15.90 11.10 -14.58
N ARG A 250 -15.00 11.55 -13.69
CA ARG A 250 -14.42 12.90 -13.66
C ARG A 250 -13.01 12.84 -13.11
N VAL A 251 -12.20 13.85 -13.40
CA VAL A 251 -10.87 13.99 -12.81
C VAL A 251 -11.03 14.18 -11.29
N PRO A 252 -10.28 13.44 -10.46
CA PRO A 252 -10.20 13.70 -9.03
C PRO A 252 -9.57 15.08 -8.84
N ASP A 253 -10.36 16.01 -8.35
CA ASP A 253 -9.94 17.37 -8.02
C ASP A 253 -10.80 17.78 -6.83
N HIS A 254 -10.20 17.79 -5.65
CA HIS A 254 -10.82 18.49 -4.54
C HIS A 254 -10.34 19.93 -4.62
N SER A 255 -11.12 20.79 -5.28
CA SER A 255 -11.19 22.16 -4.81
C SER A 255 -11.74 22.05 -3.38
N GLN A 256 -10.88 22.23 -2.39
CA GLN A 256 -11.36 22.78 -1.14
C GLN A 256 -11.50 24.26 -1.39
N ASP A 257 -12.59 24.64 -2.05
CA ASP A 257 -13.11 25.99 -1.93
C ASP A 257 -13.60 26.13 -0.49
N VAL A 258 -12.69 26.55 0.40
CA VAL A 258 -12.99 27.11 1.72
C VAL A 258 -12.46 28.53 1.76
#